data_AF-A0A6J4ULD0-F1
#
_entry.id   AF-A0A6J4ULD0-F1
#
_cell.length_a   1.000
_cell.length_b   1.000
_cell.length_c   1.000
_cell.angle_alpha   90.00
_cell.angle_beta   90.00
_cell.angle_gamma   90.00
#
_symmetry.space_group_name_H-M   'P 1'
#
loop_
_entity.id
_entity.type
_entity.pdbx_description
1 polymer ?
#
loop_
_entity_poly.entity_id
_entity_poly.type
_entity_poly.pdbx_seq_one_letter_code
_entity_poly.pdbx_strand_id
1 'polypeptide(L)'
;HPPGVDPGVTDDERRTIAEMMAKGTFAILLLATPDLDGSFERLQASGAEVVQEPIEQPYGVRDCAVRDPAGNLIRIQELRRADRRSST
;
A
#
# COMPACT_ATOMS: atom_id res chain seq x y z
N HIS A 1 11.39 1.63 5.17
CA HIS A 1 12.18 2.83 5.52
C HIS A 1 11.20 3.99 5.61
N PRO A 2 11.00 4.63 6.77
CA PRO A 2 10.05 5.73 6.86
C PRO A 2 10.59 6.93 6.05
N PRO A 3 9.72 7.73 5.41
CA PRO A 3 10.16 8.87 4.63
C PRO A 3 10.64 10.01 5.51
N GLY A 4 11.70 10.69 5.06
CA GLY A 4 12.27 11.86 5.74
C GLY A 4 13.05 11.58 7.02
N VAL A 5 13.25 10.32 7.46
CA VAL A 5 14.05 9.99 8.67
C VAL A 5 15.51 9.60 8.37
N ASP A 6 15.93 9.66 7.10
CA ASP A 6 17.33 9.50 6.76
C ASP A 6 18.17 10.67 7.34
N PRO A 7 19.30 10.41 8.03
CA PRO A 7 20.15 11.43 8.63
C PRO A 7 20.71 12.46 7.64
N GLY A 8 20.80 12.12 6.35
CA GLY A 8 21.30 13.00 5.30
C GLY A 8 20.26 14.01 4.77
N VAL A 9 19.00 13.90 5.20
CA VAL A 9 17.91 14.77 4.71
C VAL A 9 17.90 16.08 5.49
N THR A 10 18.05 17.18 4.75
CA THR A 10 18.02 18.55 5.27
C THR A 10 16.61 18.97 5.72
N ASP A 11 16.51 20.06 6.49
CA ASP A 11 15.22 20.58 6.96
C ASP A 11 14.31 21.03 5.82
N ASP A 12 14.88 21.60 4.74
CA ASP A 12 14.13 22.01 3.55
C ASP A 12 13.57 20.81 2.79
N GLU A 13 14.35 19.73 2.69
CA GLU A 13 13.89 18.46 2.10
C GLU A 13 12.82 17.79 2.98
N ARG A 14 12.95 17.82 4.31
CA ARG A 14 11.90 17.34 5.24
C ARG A 14 10.59 18.09 5.04
N ARG A 15 10.64 19.42 4.92
CA ARG A 15 9.46 20.26 4.65
C ARG A 15 8.82 19.88 3.30
N THR A 16 9.63 19.75 2.26
CA THR A 16 9.15 19.38 0.92
C THR A 16 8.48 17.99 0.92
N ILE A 17 9.08 17.01 1.61
CA ILE A 17 8.50 15.67 1.78
C ILE A 17 7.15 15.76 2.51
N ALA A 18 7.07 16.51 3.60
CA ALA A 18 5.83 16.69 4.35
C ALA A 18 4.73 17.33 3.50
N GLU A 19 5.06 18.35 2.71
CA GLU A 19 4.12 19.00 1.79
C GLU A 19 3.61 18.05 0.70
N MET A 20 4.50 17.22 0.14
CA MET A 20 4.11 16.22 -0.85
C MET A 20 3.23 15.12 -0.24
N MET A 21 3.49 14.69 1.00
CA MET A 21 2.64 13.72 1.71
C MET A 21 1.25 14.30 1.98
N ALA A 22 1.18 15.57 2.40
CA ALA A 22 -0.08 16.28 2.61
C ALA A 22 -0.89 16.43 1.30
N LYS A 23 -0.20 16.63 0.17
CA LYS A 23 -0.82 16.69 -1.18
C LYS A 23 -1.11 15.30 -1.78
N GLY A 24 -0.69 14.24 -1.11
CA GLY A 24 -0.78 12.86 -1.59
C GLY A 24 0.00 12.53 -2.87
N THR A 25 1.00 13.33 -3.21
CA THR A 25 1.85 13.14 -4.41
C THR A 25 3.19 12.47 -4.09
N PHE A 26 3.39 12.07 -2.84
CA PHE A 26 4.69 11.64 -2.36
C PHE A 26 4.97 10.14 -2.55
N ALA A 27 3.98 9.28 -2.31
CA ALA A 27 4.25 7.85 -2.23
C ALA A 27 3.17 6.95 -2.82
N ILE A 28 3.63 5.80 -3.31
CA ILE A 28 2.85 4.59 -3.41
C ILE A 28 3.18 3.76 -2.17
N LEU A 29 2.18 3.44 -1.37
CA LEU A 29 2.35 2.55 -0.22
C LEU A 29 2.03 1.12 -0.63
N LEU A 30 2.97 0.20 -0.41
CA LEU A 30 2.74 -1.23 -0.61
C LEU A 30 2.63 -1.91 0.75
N LEU A 31 1.44 -2.45 1.05
CA LEU A 31 1.13 -3.20 2.26
C LEU A 31 0.83 -4.65 1.91
N ALA A 32 0.80 -5.51 2.93
CA ALA A 32 0.45 -6.91 2.76
C ALA A 32 -0.46 -7.39 3.89
N THR A 33 -1.41 -8.26 3.57
CA THR A 33 -2.40 -8.79 4.52
C THR A 33 -2.68 -10.26 4.23
N PRO A 34 -2.88 -11.13 5.24
CA PRO A 34 -3.34 -12.50 5.00
C PRO A 34 -4.83 -12.58 4.63
N ASP A 35 -5.60 -11.51 4.81
CA ASP A 35 -7.04 -11.42 4.53
C ASP A 35 -7.30 -10.19 3.64
N LEU A 36 -7.18 -10.38 2.33
CA LEU A 36 -7.31 -9.29 1.36
C LEU A 36 -8.75 -8.83 1.22
N ASP A 37 -9.71 -9.75 1.20
CA ASP A 37 -11.14 -9.45 1.04
C ASP A 37 -11.66 -8.65 2.24
N GLY A 38 -11.41 -9.11 3.46
CA GLY A 38 -11.84 -8.38 4.65
C GLY A 38 -11.13 -7.04 4.81
N SER A 39 -9.87 -6.92 4.35
CA SER A 39 -9.17 -5.63 4.33
C SER A 39 -9.77 -4.66 3.31
N PHE A 40 -10.13 -5.17 2.12
CA PHE A 40 -10.75 -4.39 1.07
C PHE A 40 -12.15 -3.90 1.47
N GLU A 41 -13.00 -4.76 2.03
CA GLU A 41 -14.33 -4.40 2.52
C GLU A 41 -14.26 -3.25 3.54
N ARG A 42 -13.32 -3.31 4.49
CA ARG A 42 -13.13 -2.23 5.48
C ARG A 42 -12.72 -0.91 4.84
N LEU A 43 -11.85 -0.96 3.83
CA LEU A 43 -11.39 0.24 3.12
C LEU A 43 -12.52 0.85 2.28
N GLN A 44 -13.27 0.03 1.56
CA GLN A 44 -14.43 0.47 0.81
C GLN A 44 -15.48 1.09 1.73
N ALA A 45 -15.77 0.45 2.87
CA ALA A 45 -16.72 0.97 3.87
C ALA A 45 -16.25 2.30 4.51
N SER A 46 -14.94 2.56 4.56
CA SER A 46 -14.40 3.84 5.02
C SER A 46 -14.50 4.98 4.00
N GLY A 47 -14.96 4.70 2.78
CA GLY A 47 -15.08 5.68 1.70
C GLY A 47 -13.77 5.91 0.93
N ALA A 48 -12.81 4.99 1.01
CA ALA A 48 -11.61 5.06 0.17
C ALA A 48 -11.99 4.92 -1.31
N GLU A 49 -11.34 5.68 -2.19
CA GLU A 49 -11.56 5.57 -3.63
C GLU A 49 -10.96 4.26 -4.13
N VAL A 50 -11.78 3.37 -4.68
CA VAL A 50 -11.32 2.10 -5.24
C VAL A 50 -10.71 2.35 -6.61
N VAL A 51 -9.41 2.07 -6.74
CA VAL A 51 -8.69 2.11 -8.02
C VAL A 51 -8.72 0.75 -8.70
N GLN A 52 -8.61 -0.33 -7.90
CA GLN A 52 -8.64 -1.71 -8.36
C GLN A 52 -9.23 -2.59 -7.25
N GLU A 53 -10.26 -3.36 -7.56
CA GLU A 53 -10.78 -4.41 -6.68
C GLU A 53 -9.75 -5.54 -6.50
N PRO A 54 -9.92 -6.44 -5.50
CA PRO A 54 -9.07 -7.61 -5.34
C PRO A 54 -9.06 -8.50 -6.59
N ILE A 55 -7.91 -8.61 -7.26
CA ILE A 55 -7.75 -9.44 -8.46
C ILE A 55 -6.45 -10.25 -8.43
N GLU A 56 -6.46 -11.39 -9.12
CA GLU A 56 -5.24 -12.14 -9.45
C GLU A 56 -4.47 -11.41 -10.55
N GLN A 57 -3.22 -11.10 -10.28
CA GLN A 57 -2.32 -10.54 -11.27
C GLN A 57 -1.71 -11.65 -12.13
N PRO A 58 -1.34 -11.38 -13.40
CA PRO A 58 -0.73 -12.37 -14.29
C PRO A 58 0.56 -13.01 -13.75
N TYR A 59 1.24 -12.33 -12.82
CA TYR A 59 2.47 -12.76 -12.16
C TYR A 59 2.23 -13.50 -10.82
N GLY A 60 0.99 -13.91 -10.53
CA GLY A 60 0.64 -14.83 -9.43
C GLY A 60 0.40 -14.19 -8.06
N VAL A 61 0.44 -12.86 -7.97
CA VAL A 61 0.08 -12.10 -6.76
C VAL A 61 -1.38 -11.70 -6.85
N ARG A 62 -2.12 -11.82 -5.74
CA ARG A 62 -3.45 -11.23 -5.63
C ARG A 62 -3.37 -9.92 -4.86
N ASP A 63 -3.94 -8.85 -5.40
CA ASP A 63 -3.86 -7.53 -4.77
C ASP A 63 -5.06 -6.62 -5.09
N CYS A 64 -5.20 -5.55 -4.31
CA CYS A 64 -6.12 -4.45 -4.57
C CYS A 64 -5.40 -3.09 -4.46
N ALA A 65 -6.04 -2.05 -4.98
CA ALA A 65 -5.52 -0.69 -4.91
C ALA A 65 -6.62 0.33 -4.60
N VAL A 66 -6.31 1.28 -3.71
CA VAL A 66 -7.20 2.39 -3.34
C VAL A 66 -6.43 3.71 -3.31
N ARG A 67 -7.15 4.84 -3.34
CA ARG A 67 -6.60 6.14 -2.95
C ARG A 67 -7.09 6.53 -1.57
N ASP A 68 -6.17 7.09 -0.79
CA ASP A 68 -6.52 7.80 0.44
C ASP A 68 -7.12 9.19 0.13
N PRO A 69 -7.67 9.92 1.12
CA PRO A 69 -8.23 11.25 0.90
C PRO A 69 -7.24 12.30 0.38
N ALA A 70 -5.93 12.09 0.54
CA ALA A 70 -4.91 12.98 0.00
C ALA A 70 -4.57 12.63 -1.47
N GLY A 71 -5.02 11.48 -1.98
CA GLY A 71 -4.75 11.01 -3.34
C GLY A 71 -3.58 10.02 -3.43
N ASN A 72 -2.96 9.63 -2.31
CA ASN A 72 -1.87 8.65 -2.31
C ASN A 72 -2.39 7.28 -2.77
N LEU A 73 -1.61 6.59 -3.61
CA LEU A 73 -1.95 5.24 -4.03
C LEU A 73 -1.51 4.24 -2.97
N ILE A 74 -2.44 3.44 -2.48
CA ILE A 74 -2.18 2.33 -1.56
C ILE A 74 -2.46 1.03 -2.28
N ARG A 75 -1.44 0.17 -2.43
CA ARG A 75 -1.56 -1.20 -2.92
C ARG A 75 -1.46 -2.18 -1.76
N ILE A 76 -2.30 -3.21 -1.77
CA ILE A 76 -2.36 -4.22 -0.71
C ILE A 76 -2.30 -5.60 -1.35
N GLN A 77 -1.24 -6.34 -1.05
CA GLN A 77 -1.01 -7.69 -1.56
C GLN A 77 -1.46 -8.75 -0.56
N GLU A 78 -2.02 -9.85 -1.05
CA GLU A 78 -2.37 -11.01 -0.24
C GLU A 78 -1.11 -11.80 0.15
N LEU A 79 -0.90 -11.98 1.46
CA LEU A 79 0.16 -12.82 2.01
C LEU A 79 -0.22 -14.28 1.89
N ARG A 80 0.20 -14.90 0.80
CA ARG A 80 0.09 -16.35 0.62
C ARG A 80 1.23 -17.03 1.34
N ARG A 81 0.92 -17.93 2.28
CA ARG A 81 1.96 -18.83 2.80
C ARG A 81 2.44 -19.73 1.67
N ALA A 82 3.76 -19.83 1.51
CA ALA A 82 4.34 -20.92 0.75
C ALA A 82 3.90 -22.24 1.40
N ASP A 83 3.30 -23.14 0.62
CA ASP A 83 2.92 -24.47 1.11
C ASP A 83 4.19 -25.20 1.54
N ARG A 84 4.36 -25.45 2.85
CA ARG A 84 5.45 -26.29 3.38
C ARG A 84 5.02 -27.75 3.31
N ARG A 85 4.80 -28.25 2.10
CA ARG A 85 4.68 -29.68 1.75
C ARG A 85 5.28 -29.79 0.33
N SER A 86 6.34 -30.52 0.04
CA SER A 86 6.74 -31.83 0.54
C SER A 86 8.23 -32.06 0.20
N SER A 87 9.02 -32.53 1.16
CA SER A 87 10.24 -33.30 0.88
C SER A 87 10.15 -34.55 1.76
N THR A 88 9.72 -35.65 1.15
CA THR A 88 9.88 -37.01 1.65
C THR A 88 10.70 -37.76 0.62
#